data_AF-A0A657PQA9-F1
#
_entry.id   AF-A0A657PQA9-F1
#
_cell.length_a   1.000
_cell.length_b   1.000
_cell.length_c   1.000
_cell.angle_alpha   90.00
_cell.angle_beta   90.00
_cell.angle_gamma   90.00
#
_symmetry.space_group_name_H-M   'P 1'
#
loop_
_entity.id
_entity.type
_entity.pdbx_description
1 polymer ?
#
loop_
_entity_poly.entity_id
_entity_poly.type
_entity_poly.pdbx_seq_one_letter_code
_entity_poly.pdbx_strand_id
1 'polypeptide(L)'
;TPYQWMCVSHACGLAVDILRVIDRQNTQNRKYGLPPLELGLGIAFSDQPPTFLYDGEQQIMISPAINRSDQLSSCSSALRKSPLGKGLGRGVEVYVPIDQSLIDKQTSDRLVRYNVNGIELDAPAFYKLKSELVLREAEADATGRYLVGRFPDLEGRMHGLVVREAMVLNWDGARAAGEESRGRRFYEVIADQTRIRSLLGREV
;
A
#
# COMPACT_ATOMS: atom_id res chain seq x y z
N THR A 1 1.49 26.86 0.59
CA THR A 1 0.26 26.82 -0.22
C THR A 1 -0.83 26.07 0.54
N PRO A 2 -2.12 26.23 0.19
CA PRO A 2 -3.21 25.50 0.87
C PRO A 2 -2.96 23.99 0.87
N TYR A 3 -3.34 23.31 1.96
CA TYR A 3 -3.29 21.85 2.12
C TYR A 3 -1.91 21.16 2.05
N GLN A 4 -0.80 21.90 2.03
CA GLN A 4 0.56 21.31 2.02
C GLN A 4 0.86 20.37 3.20
N TRP A 5 0.13 20.52 4.30
CA TRP A 5 0.25 19.68 5.49
C TRP A 5 -0.42 18.30 5.33
N MET A 6 -1.20 18.09 4.26
CA MET A 6 -1.90 16.84 3.90
C MET A 6 -1.07 15.94 2.96
N CYS A 7 0.23 15.83 3.23
CA CYS A 7 1.17 15.19 2.31
C CYS A 7 0.87 13.70 2.11
N VAL A 8 0.49 12.97 3.16
CA VAL A 8 0.17 11.53 3.03
C VAL A 8 -1.15 11.33 2.32
N SER A 9 -2.16 12.14 2.62
CA SER A 9 -3.48 12.09 1.97
C SER A 9 -3.37 12.31 0.47
N HIS A 10 -2.58 13.32 0.05
CA HIS A 10 -2.30 13.59 -1.35
C HIS A 10 -1.48 12.48 -2.01
N ALA A 11 -0.48 11.92 -1.32
CA ALA A 11 0.27 10.77 -1.82
C ALA A 11 -0.63 9.54 -2.03
N CYS A 12 -1.56 9.27 -1.11
CA CYS A 12 -2.55 8.20 -1.23
C CYS A 12 -3.45 8.42 -2.45
N GLY A 13 -3.97 9.63 -2.62
CA GLY A 13 -4.78 10.00 -3.78
C GLY A 13 -4.05 9.79 -5.10
N LEU A 14 -2.82 10.29 -5.19
CA LEU A 14 -1.97 10.13 -6.37
C LEU A 14 -1.69 8.64 -6.67
N ALA A 15 -1.41 7.83 -5.65
CA ALA A 15 -1.19 6.39 -5.82
C ALA A 15 -2.45 5.69 -6.37
N VAL A 16 -3.64 6.04 -5.90
CA VAL A 16 -4.91 5.55 -6.47
C VAL A 16 -5.05 5.97 -7.93
N ASP A 17 -4.70 7.21 -8.28
CA ASP A 17 -4.76 7.69 -9.67
C ASP A 17 -3.75 7.00 -10.59
N ILE A 18 -2.54 6.72 -10.11
CA ILE A 18 -1.55 5.91 -10.84
C ILE A 18 -2.13 4.54 -11.17
N LEU A 19 -2.71 3.83 -10.19
CA LEU A 19 -3.32 2.52 -10.45
C LEU A 19 -4.56 2.59 -11.34
N ARG A 20 -5.34 3.68 -11.30
CA ARG A 20 -6.44 3.92 -12.26
C ARG A 20 -5.91 4.02 -13.71
N VAL A 21 -4.78 4.68 -13.92
CA VAL A 21 -4.13 4.74 -15.24
C VAL A 21 -3.70 3.34 -15.68
N ILE A 22 -3.09 2.56 -14.79
CA ILE A 22 -2.71 1.16 -15.05
C ILE A 22 -3.92 0.31 -15.46
N ASP A 23 -5.04 0.42 -14.74
CA ASP A 23 -6.27 -0.31 -15.06
C ASP A 23 -6.85 0.04 -16.44
N ARG A 24 -6.79 1.32 -16.80
CA ARG A 24 -7.21 1.80 -18.13
C ARG A 24 -6.31 1.24 -19.23
N GLN A 25 -4.99 1.25 -19.02
CA GLN A 25 -4.03 0.66 -19.97
C GLN A 25 -4.22 -0.85 -20.09
N ASN A 26 -4.44 -1.55 -18.98
CA ASN A 26 -4.70 -2.98 -18.99
C ASN A 26 -5.97 -3.37 -19.77
N THR A 27 -6.96 -2.49 -19.81
CA THR A 27 -8.13 -2.68 -20.67
C THR A 27 -7.77 -2.63 -22.15
N GLN A 28 -6.87 -1.73 -22.55
CA GLN A 28 -6.33 -1.70 -23.91
C GLN A 28 -5.42 -2.90 -24.18
N ASN A 29 -4.49 -3.23 -23.29
CA ASN A 29 -3.59 -4.37 -23.45
C ASN A 29 -4.37 -5.67 -23.69
N ARG A 30 -5.42 -5.93 -22.91
CA ARG A 30 -6.30 -7.08 -23.13
C ARG A 30 -6.94 -7.09 -24.51
N LYS A 31 -7.44 -5.94 -24.99
CA LYS A 31 -8.03 -5.80 -26.32
C LYS A 31 -7.05 -6.13 -27.45
N TYR A 32 -5.77 -5.82 -27.25
CA TYR A 32 -4.71 -6.04 -28.23
C TYR A 32 -3.86 -7.30 -27.98
N GLY A 33 -4.24 -8.15 -27.02
CA GLY A 33 -3.48 -9.37 -26.68
C GLY A 33 -2.10 -9.11 -26.07
N LEU A 34 -1.88 -7.93 -25.48
CA LEU A 34 -0.64 -7.55 -24.82
C LEU A 34 -0.62 -7.98 -23.34
N PRO A 35 0.55 -8.23 -22.75
CA PRO A 35 0.68 -8.53 -21.32
C PRO A 35 0.10 -7.41 -20.42
N PRO A 36 -0.49 -7.76 -19.27
CA PRO A 36 -0.95 -6.76 -18.32
C PRO A 36 0.24 -6.05 -17.65
N LEU A 37 0.09 -4.75 -17.44
CA LEU A 37 0.91 -3.95 -16.54
C LEU A 37 0.54 -4.27 -15.09
N GLU A 38 1.55 -4.36 -14.24
CA GLU A 38 1.39 -4.59 -12.82
C GLU A 38 2.34 -3.66 -12.06
N LEU A 39 1.85 -3.06 -10.99
CA LEU A 39 2.62 -2.12 -10.18
C LEU A 39 2.23 -2.23 -8.70
N GLY A 40 3.18 -2.58 -7.85
CA GLY A 40 3.04 -2.39 -6.40
C GLY A 40 3.48 -0.98 -6.02
N LEU A 41 2.71 -0.30 -5.18
CA LEU A 41 3.06 1.01 -4.65
C LEU A 41 3.29 0.92 -3.14
N GLY A 42 4.31 1.63 -2.68
CA GLY A 42 4.62 1.81 -1.27
C GLY A 42 4.61 3.30 -0.93
N ILE A 43 4.15 3.65 0.26
CA ILE A 43 4.20 5.02 0.77
C ILE A 43 4.76 4.96 2.20
N ALA A 44 5.86 5.66 2.41
CA ALA A 44 6.48 5.79 3.72
C ALA A 44 6.58 7.26 4.12
N PHE A 45 6.47 7.52 5.42
CA PHE A 45 6.60 8.86 5.96
C PHE A 45 7.78 8.97 6.92
N SER A 46 8.56 10.05 6.74
CA SER A 46 9.61 10.46 7.67
C SER A 46 9.41 11.94 7.96
N ASP A 47 9.35 12.28 9.25
CA ASP A 47 9.31 13.68 9.71
C ASP A 47 10.72 14.32 9.74
N GLN A 48 11.75 13.57 9.36
CA GLN A 48 13.11 14.07 9.22
C GLN A 48 13.37 14.57 7.79
N PRO A 49 14.12 15.67 7.63
CA PRO A 49 14.51 16.16 6.31
C PRO A 49 15.35 15.10 5.58
N PRO A 50 15.22 14.97 4.25
CA PRO A 50 16.09 14.09 3.49
C PRO A 50 17.52 14.64 3.46
N THR A 51 18.48 13.74 3.35
CA THR A 51 19.88 14.09 3.05
C THR A 51 20.06 14.13 1.54
N PHE A 52 20.89 15.05 1.04
CA PHE A 52 21.25 15.11 -0.37
C PHE A 52 22.72 14.78 -0.56
N LEU A 53 23.00 13.84 -1.44
CA LEU A 53 24.34 13.61 -1.99
C LEU A 53 24.41 14.21 -3.40
N TYR A 54 25.61 14.60 -3.81
CA TYR A 54 25.85 15.14 -5.15
C TYR A 54 26.84 14.23 -5.86
N ASP A 55 26.44 13.69 -7.00
CA ASP A 55 27.30 12.99 -7.95
C ASP A 55 27.53 13.92 -9.17
N GLY A 56 28.58 14.74 -9.07
CA GLY A 56 28.77 15.88 -9.95
C GLY A 56 27.61 16.87 -9.82
N GLU A 57 26.89 17.11 -10.92
CA GLU A 57 25.70 17.97 -10.98
C GLU A 57 24.39 17.24 -10.62
N GLN A 58 24.43 15.92 -10.40
CA GLN A 58 23.23 15.15 -10.07
C GLN A 58 23.00 15.12 -8.56
N GLN A 59 21.86 15.68 -8.13
CA GLN A 59 21.41 15.62 -6.74
C GLN A 59 20.66 14.31 -6.47
N ILE A 60 21.18 13.50 -5.56
CA ILE A 60 20.59 12.24 -5.12
C ILE A 60 19.98 12.46 -3.72
N MET A 61 18.66 12.30 -3.62
CA MET A 61 17.97 12.33 -2.34
C MET A 61 18.13 10.98 -1.62
N ILE A 62 18.55 11.01 -0.36
CA ILE A 62 18.64 9.86 0.52
C ILE A 62 17.77 10.10 1.74
N SER A 63 16.84 9.17 1.99
CA SER A 63 15.98 9.19 3.15
C SER A 63 15.64 7.76 3.56
N PRO A 64 15.56 7.47 4.87
CA PRO A 64 15.01 6.20 5.35
C PRO A 64 13.62 5.89 4.78
N ALA A 65 12.82 6.92 4.50
CA ALA A 65 11.50 6.75 3.88
C ALA A 65 11.58 6.26 2.44
N ILE A 66 12.62 6.59 1.67
CA ILE A 66 12.80 6.09 0.29
C ILE A 66 13.02 4.58 0.32
N ASN A 67 13.99 4.12 1.13
CA ASN A 67 14.27 2.69 1.29
C ASN A 67 13.04 1.94 1.83
N ARG A 68 12.31 2.54 2.77
CA ARG A 68 11.08 1.94 3.30
C ARG A 68 10.01 1.82 2.21
N SER A 69 9.79 2.88 1.44
CA SER A 69 8.82 2.91 0.34
C SER A 69 9.10 1.84 -0.71
N ASP A 70 10.38 1.59 -1.02
CA ASP A 70 10.81 0.52 -1.93
C ASP A 70 10.52 -0.88 -1.36
N GLN A 71 10.76 -1.10 -0.07
CA GLN A 71 10.36 -2.37 0.58
C GLN A 71 8.85 -2.59 0.54
N LEU A 72 8.05 -1.54 0.79
CA LEU A 72 6.58 -1.60 0.79
C LEU A 72 6.00 -1.87 -0.61
N SER A 73 6.66 -1.40 -1.68
CA SER A 73 6.20 -1.63 -3.05
C SER A 73 6.48 -3.05 -3.55
N SER A 74 7.35 -3.80 -2.86
CA SER A 74 7.82 -5.11 -3.29
C SER A 74 6.74 -6.20 -3.28
N CYS A 75 6.88 -7.17 -4.19
CA CYS A 75 6.10 -8.40 -4.20
C CYS A 75 7.05 -9.61 -4.23
N SER A 76 7.03 -10.41 -3.18
CA SER A 76 7.84 -11.62 -3.05
C SER A 76 7.45 -12.63 -4.13
N SER A 77 8.42 -13.01 -4.95
CA SER A 77 8.25 -14.03 -6.00
C SER A 77 7.86 -15.39 -5.44
N ALA A 78 8.41 -15.76 -4.27
CA ALA A 78 8.09 -17.02 -3.59
C ALA A 78 6.64 -17.04 -3.12
N LEU A 79 6.20 -15.97 -2.43
CA LEU A 79 4.82 -15.85 -1.97
C LEU A 79 3.85 -15.80 -3.14
N ARG A 80 4.13 -14.98 -4.17
CA ARG A 80 3.29 -14.87 -5.37
C ARG A 80 3.07 -16.21 -6.08
N LYS A 81 4.11 -17.05 -6.18
CA LYS A 81 4.04 -18.36 -6.86
C LYS A 81 3.46 -19.47 -5.98
N SER A 82 3.34 -19.24 -4.68
CA SER A 82 2.77 -20.21 -3.74
C SER A 82 1.27 -20.43 -3.98
N PRO A 83 0.69 -21.53 -3.45
CA PRO A 83 -0.75 -21.76 -3.50
C PRO A 83 -1.58 -20.59 -2.93
N LEU A 84 -1.14 -20.01 -1.80
CA LEU A 84 -1.76 -18.82 -1.22
C LEU A 84 -1.75 -17.65 -2.21
N GLY A 85 -0.57 -17.27 -2.72
CA GLY A 85 -0.43 -16.12 -3.63
C GLY A 85 -1.18 -16.26 -4.95
N LYS A 86 -1.35 -17.49 -5.47
CA LYS A 86 -2.17 -17.76 -6.66
C LYS A 86 -3.67 -17.58 -6.42
N GLY A 87 -4.12 -17.74 -5.18
CA GLY A 87 -5.49 -17.47 -4.78
C GLY A 87 -5.75 -15.98 -4.47
N LEU A 88 -4.68 -15.19 -4.29
CA LEU A 88 -4.79 -13.76 -4.07
C LEU A 88 -5.03 -13.03 -5.39
N GLY A 89 -5.93 -12.04 -5.33
CA GLY A 89 -6.19 -11.10 -6.42
C GLY A 89 -5.31 -9.86 -6.31
N ARG A 90 -5.84 -8.71 -6.71
CA ARG A 90 -5.15 -7.43 -6.49
C ARG A 90 -5.13 -7.04 -5.01
N GLY A 91 -4.09 -6.33 -4.59
CA GLY A 91 -3.98 -5.72 -3.27
C GLY A 91 -2.68 -6.09 -2.56
N VAL A 92 -2.69 -5.87 -1.24
CA VAL A 92 -1.55 -6.06 -0.34
C VAL A 92 -1.83 -7.16 0.65
N GLU A 93 -0.93 -8.12 0.83
CA GLU A 93 -0.92 -9.04 1.97
C GLU A 93 0.50 -9.18 2.51
N VAL A 94 0.62 -9.23 3.84
CA VAL A 94 1.93 -9.21 4.51
C VAL A 94 2.03 -10.35 5.51
N TYR A 95 3.13 -11.10 5.44
CA TYR A 95 3.34 -12.28 6.27
C TYR A 95 4.72 -12.30 6.92
N VAL A 96 4.81 -13.02 8.04
CA VAL A 96 6.09 -13.52 8.58
C VAL A 96 6.30 -14.95 8.10
N PRO A 97 7.34 -15.22 7.30
CA PRO A 97 7.63 -16.60 6.92
C PRO A 97 8.16 -17.37 8.14
N ILE A 98 7.65 -18.58 8.36
CA ILE A 98 8.17 -19.51 9.38
C ILE A 98 9.57 -19.97 8.99
N ASP A 99 9.76 -20.31 7.71
CA ASP A 99 11.09 -20.55 7.15
C ASP A 99 11.77 -19.23 6.81
N GLN A 100 12.80 -18.90 7.58
CA GLN A 100 13.56 -17.66 7.42
C GLN A 100 14.34 -17.60 6.10
N SER A 101 14.54 -18.72 5.40
CA SER A 101 15.17 -18.75 4.08
C SER A 101 14.35 -18.00 3.01
N LEU A 102 13.04 -17.81 3.26
CA LEU A 102 12.10 -17.14 2.37
C LEU A 102 12.07 -15.61 2.54
N ILE A 103 12.83 -15.09 3.51
CA ILE A 103 12.95 -13.64 3.75
C ILE A 103 13.89 -13.04 2.70
N ASP A 104 13.45 -11.99 2.02
CA ASP A 104 14.34 -11.20 1.18
C ASP A 104 15.39 -10.49 2.03
N LYS A 105 16.67 -10.67 1.71
CA LYS A 105 17.78 -10.04 2.44
C LYS A 105 17.74 -8.51 2.36
N GLN A 106 17.02 -7.95 1.39
CA GLN A 106 16.85 -6.50 1.24
C GLN A 106 15.79 -5.93 2.19
N THR A 107 14.92 -6.77 2.79
CA THR A 107 13.97 -6.30 3.79
C THR A 107 14.59 -6.27 5.19
N SER A 108 14.45 -5.13 5.88
CA SER A 108 14.89 -4.98 7.26
C SER A 108 13.87 -5.46 8.29
N ASP A 109 12.60 -5.62 7.90
CA ASP A 109 11.50 -5.95 8.83
C ASP A 109 11.18 -7.46 8.93
N ARG A 110 11.90 -8.27 8.16
CA ARG A 110 11.74 -9.73 8.09
C ARG A 110 10.33 -10.17 7.66
N LEU A 111 9.63 -9.33 6.90
CA LEU A 111 8.32 -9.62 6.32
C LEU A 111 8.45 -10.02 4.85
N VAL A 112 7.51 -10.83 4.38
CA VAL A 112 7.29 -11.09 2.96
C VAL A 112 5.97 -10.45 2.54
N ARG A 113 5.99 -9.79 1.39
CA ARG A 113 4.86 -9.03 0.86
C ARG A 113 4.32 -9.66 -0.40
N TYR A 114 3.02 -9.66 -0.54
CA TYR A 114 2.33 -9.77 -1.81
C TYR A 114 1.76 -8.38 -2.08
N ASN A 115 2.28 -7.65 -3.07
CA ASN A 115 1.77 -6.33 -3.44
C ASN A 115 1.54 -6.31 -4.96
N VAL A 116 0.30 -6.54 -5.38
CA VAL A 116 -0.08 -6.69 -6.79
C VAL A 116 -1.15 -5.67 -7.10
N ASN A 117 -0.77 -4.57 -7.76
CA ASN A 117 -1.67 -3.43 -7.94
C ASN A 117 -2.30 -2.96 -6.62
N GLY A 118 -1.50 -3.01 -5.55
CA GLY A 118 -1.83 -2.55 -4.20
C GLY A 118 -1.01 -1.32 -3.81
N ILE A 119 -1.39 -0.72 -2.67
CA ILE A 119 -0.74 0.48 -2.12
C ILE A 119 -0.53 0.24 -0.63
N GLU A 120 0.68 -0.12 -0.20
CA GLU A 120 1.01 -0.33 1.22
C GLU A 120 1.53 0.97 1.85
N LEU A 121 1.03 1.30 3.05
CA LEU A 121 1.56 2.37 3.89
C LEU A 121 2.43 1.78 5.00
N ASP A 122 3.52 2.46 5.37
CA ASP A 122 4.12 2.20 6.68
C ASP A 122 3.28 2.78 7.83
N ALA A 123 3.58 2.34 9.04
CA ALA A 123 2.88 2.81 10.23
C ALA A 123 3.02 4.33 10.44
N PRO A 124 4.22 4.95 10.32
CA PRO A 124 4.34 6.41 10.34
C PRO A 124 3.44 7.14 9.34
N ALA A 125 3.33 6.68 8.09
CA ALA A 125 2.45 7.27 7.09
C ALA A 125 0.99 7.13 7.51
N PHE A 126 0.57 5.96 7.99
CA PHE A 126 -0.80 5.78 8.49
C PHE A 126 -1.12 6.70 9.68
N TYR A 127 -0.21 6.86 10.64
CA TYR A 127 -0.43 7.78 11.76
C TYR A 127 -0.44 9.25 11.33
N LYS A 128 0.41 9.62 10.37
CA LYS A 128 0.40 10.94 9.76
C LYS A 128 -0.91 11.17 9.00
N LEU A 129 -1.42 10.18 8.28
CA LEU A 129 -2.72 10.25 7.61
C LEU A 129 -3.87 10.49 8.61
N LYS A 130 -3.83 9.82 9.77
CA LYS A 130 -4.80 10.05 10.86
C LYS A 130 -4.71 11.43 11.50
N SER A 131 -3.56 12.10 11.43
CA SER A 131 -3.45 13.50 11.87
C SER A 131 -3.85 14.49 10.78
N GLU A 132 -3.85 14.06 9.52
CA GLU A 132 -4.31 14.85 8.37
C GLU A 132 -5.83 14.84 8.22
N LEU A 133 -6.46 13.69 8.47
CA LEU A 133 -7.86 13.44 8.18
C LEU A 133 -8.60 12.83 9.37
N VAL A 134 -9.88 13.19 9.50
CA VAL A 134 -10.81 12.43 10.35
C VAL A 134 -11.20 11.15 9.62
N LEU A 135 -10.55 10.05 9.98
CA LEU A 135 -10.91 8.71 9.51
C LEU A 135 -11.98 8.09 10.41
N ARG A 136 -13.02 7.53 9.79
CA ARG A 136 -14.10 6.81 10.47
C ARG A 136 -14.06 5.34 10.09
N GLU A 137 -14.43 4.46 11.00
CA GLU A 137 -14.63 3.06 10.67
C GLU A 137 -15.91 2.87 9.86
N ALA A 138 -15.82 2.14 8.75
CA ALA A 138 -16.97 1.82 7.91
C ALA A 138 -17.42 0.36 8.04
N GLU A 139 -16.48 -0.58 8.04
CA GLU A 139 -16.76 -2.01 8.07
C GLU A 139 -15.53 -2.77 8.56
N ALA A 140 -15.73 -3.98 9.09
CA ALA A 140 -14.66 -4.95 9.29
C ALA A 140 -15.13 -6.30 8.74
N ASP A 141 -14.25 -6.98 8.01
CA ASP A 141 -14.47 -8.33 7.52
C ASP A 141 -13.27 -9.22 7.86
N ALA A 142 -13.26 -10.46 7.35
CA ALA A 142 -12.17 -11.41 7.60
C ALA A 142 -10.80 -10.94 7.09
N THR A 143 -10.76 -9.94 6.21
CA THR A 143 -9.54 -9.39 5.60
C THR A 143 -9.02 -8.16 6.33
N GLY A 144 -9.80 -7.57 7.24
CA GLY A 144 -9.36 -6.45 8.06
C GLY A 144 -10.45 -5.43 8.35
N ARG A 145 -10.04 -4.32 8.96
CA ARG A 145 -10.88 -3.17 9.30
C ARG A 145 -10.72 -2.09 8.25
N TYR A 146 -11.81 -1.48 7.83
CA TYR A 146 -11.85 -0.42 6.83
C TYR A 146 -12.13 0.93 7.47
N LEU A 147 -11.24 1.88 7.18
CA LEU A 147 -11.33 3.26 7.58
C LEU A 147 -11.59 4.12 6.34
N VAL A 148 -12.55 5.03 6.43
CA VAL A 148 -12.95 5.92 5.36
C VAL A 148 -12.75 7.37 5.75
N GLY A 149 -12.41 8.20 4.77
CA GLY A 149 -12.26 9.63 4.96
C GLY A 149 -12.34 10.36 3.62
N ARG A 150 -12.25 11.69 3.67
CA ARG A 150 -12.19 12.53 2.48
C ARG A 150 -11.14 13.62 2.65
N PHE A 151 -10.42 13.93 1.57
CA PHE A 151 -9.41 14.97 1.55
C PHE A 151 -9.62 15.92 0.36
N PRO A 152 -9.37 17.22 0.49
CA PRO A 152 -9.35 18.14 -0.65
C PRO A 152 -8.06 17.97 -1.47
N ASP A 153 -8.16 17.99 -2.80
CA ASP A 153 -6.99 18.21 -3.66
C ASP A 153 -6.54 19.68 -3.64
N LEU A 154 -5.52 20.00 -4.42
CA LEU A 154 -4.97 21.36 -4.54
C LEU A 154 -5.98 22.38 -5.11
N GLU A 155 -7.02 21.91 -5.79
CA GLU A 155 -8.13 22.73 -6.32
C GLU A 155 -9.32 22.77 -5.33
N GLY A 156 -9.22 22.11 -4.17
CA GLY A 156 -10.28 22.04 -3.17
C GLY A 156 -11.36 21.00 -3.47
N ARG A 157 -11.22 20.17 -4.51
CA ARG A 157 -12.18 19.11 -4.81
C ARG A 157 -12.00 17.98 -3.80
N MET A 158 -13.12 17.50 -3.25
CA MET A 158 -13.10 16.43 -2.25
C MET A 158 -12.96 15.05 -2.90
N HIS A 159 -11.96 14.30 -2.46
CA HIS A 159 -11.70 12.93 -2.87
C HIS A 159 -11.94 11.97 -1.73
N GLY A 160 -12.56 10.84 -2.02
CA GLY A 160 -12.74 9.75 -1.07
C GLY A 160 -11.49 8.91 -0.90
N LEU A 161 -11.21 8.50 0.33
CA LEU A 161 -10.08 7.65 0.68
C LEU A 161 -10.58 6.49 1.55
N VAL A 162 -10.09 5.29 1.26
CA VAL A 162 -10.36 4.08 2.04
C VAL A 162 -9.04 3.42 2.37
N VAL A 163 -8.83 3.13 3.65
CA VAL A 163 -7.65 2.43 4.17
C VAL A 163 -8.10 1.14 4.84
N ARG A 164 -7.49 0.02 4.48
CA ARG A 164 -7.61 -1.25 5.20
C ARG A 164 -6.48 -1.37 6.20
N GLU A 165 -6.83 -1.68 7.44
CA GLU A 165 -5.92 -2.09 8.49
C GLU A 165 -6.10 -3.60 8.72
N ALA A 166 -5.04 -4.38 8.52
CA ALA A 166 -5.08 -5.84 8.59
C ALA A 166 -3.91 -6.41 9.40
N MET A 167 -4.09 -7.61 9.95
CA MET A 167 -3.05 -8.29 10.72
C MET A 167 -2.00 -8.91 9.80
N VAL A 168 -0.75 -8.88 10.23
CA VAL A 168 0.31 -9.71 9.66
C VAL A 168 0.15 -11.13 10.20
N LEU A 169 0.13 -12.11 9.31
CA LEU A 169 -0.02 -13.53 9.66
C LEU A 169 1.31 -14.27 9.48
N ASN A 170 1.45 -15.45 10.09
CA ASN A 170 2.56 -16.32 9.75
C ASN A 170 2.30 -16.99 8.39
N TRP A 171 3.35 -17.42 7.70
CA TRP A 171 3.26 -18.15 6.44
C TRP A 171 4.21 -19.34 6.44
N ASP A 172 3.68 -20.53 6.16
CA ASP A 172 4.42 -21.80 6.18
C ASP A 172 5.06 -22.16 4.82
N GLY A 173 4.97 -21.27 3.82
CA GLY A 173 5.40 -21.52 2.45
C GLY A 173 4.26 -21.88 1.49
N ALA A 174 3.10 -22.29 2.01
CA ALA A 174 1.94 -22.66 1.21
C ALA A 174 0.65 -21.95 1.63
N ARG A 175 0.43 -21.71 2.92
CA ARG A 175 -0.80 -21.17 3.53
C ARG A 175 -0.49 -20.19 4.66
N ALA A 176 -1.47 -19.37 4.98
CA ALA A 176 -1.42 -18.56 6.20
C ALA A 176 -1.48 -19.49 7.43
N ALA A 177 -0.56 -19.32 8.36
CA ALA A 177 -0.32 -20.20 9.51
C ALA A 177 -0.64 -19.49 10.84
N GLY A 178 -1.86 -18.94 10.91
CA GLY A 178 -2.35 -18.24 12.10
C GLY A 178 -1.72 -16.87 12.34
N GLU A 179 -2.13 -16.24 13.42
CA GLU A 179 -1.69 -14.90 13.79
C GLU A 179 -0.21 -14.84 14.18
N GLU A 180 0.44 -13.75 13.80
CA GLU A 180 1.78 -13.44 14.24
C GLU A 180 1.80 -13.04 15.72
N SER A 181 2.77 -13.56 16.48
CA SER A 181 2.81 -13.40 17.94
C SER A 181 3.01 -11.97 18.44
N ARG A 182 3.49 -11.05 17.61
CA ARG A 182 3.66 -9.64 17.98
C ARG A 182 2.44 -8.79 17.62
N GLY A 183 1.42 -9.38 16.99
CA GLY A 183 0.21 -8.68 16.59
C GLY A 183 0.47 -7.52 15.62
N ARG A 184 1.52 -7.60 14.79
CA ARG A 184 1.84 -6.54 13.82
C ARG A 184 0.70 -6.37 12.83
N ARG A 185 0.56 -5.14 12.31
CA ARG A 185 -0.44 -4.77 11.32
C ARG A 185 0.22 -4.14 10.11
N PHE A 186 -0.44 -4.27 8.97
CA PHE A 186 -0.14 -3.53 7.75
C PHE A 186 -1.34 -2.69 7.35
N TYR A 187 -1.08 -1.68 6.53
CA TYR A 187 -2.07 -0.71 6.11
C TYR A 187 -2.06 -0.60 4.59
N GLU A 188 -3.23 -0.68 3.98
CA GLU A 188 -3.39 -0.64 2.53
C GLU A 188 -4.36 0.48 2.15
N VAL A 189 -4.00 1.31 1.16
CA VAL A 189 -4.96 2.20 0.51
C VAL A 189 -5.72 1.42 -0.57
N ILE A 190 -7.04 1.39 -0.49
CA ILE A 190 -7.87 0.69 -1.46
C ILE A 190 -8.01 1.53 -2.72
N ALA A 191 -7.55 1.00 -3.86
CA ALA A 191 -7.66 1.65 -5.16
C ALA A 191 -8.88 1.21 -5.98
N ASP A 192 -9.53 0.10 -5.61
CA ASP A 192 -10.69 -0.44 -6.31
C ASP A 192 -11.91 0.50 -6.20
N GLN A 193 -12.36 1.04 -7.32
CA GLN A 193 -13.42 2.05 -7.34
C GLN A 193 -14.78 1.52 -6.89
N THR A 194 -15.06 0.25 -7.14
CA THR A 194 -16.32 -0.38 -6.70
C THR A 194 -16.32 -0.49 -5.19
N ARG A 195 -15.20 -0.92 -4.60
CA ARG A 195 -15.04 -1.05 -3.14
C ARG A 195 -15.03 0.31 -2.45
N ILE A 196 -14.34 1.31 -3.01
CA ILE A 196 -14.36 2.70 -2.51
C ILE A 196 -15.80 3.23 -2.48
N ARG A 197 -16.55 3.12 -3.60
CA ARG A 197 -17.95 3.59 -3.67
C ARG A 197 -18.86 2.84 -2.71
N SER A 198 -18.69 1.53 -2.56
CA SER A 198 -19.48 0.73 -1.63
C SER A 198 -19.27 1.16 -0.18
N LEU A 199 -18.03 1.43 0.23
CA LEU A 199 -17.69 1.79 1.61
C LEU A 199 -18.02 3.26 1.93
N LEU A 200 -17.85 4.18 0.96
CA LEU A 200 -18.23 5.59 1.12
C LEU A 200 -19.73 5.84 0.92
N GLY A 201 -20.40 5.05 0.08
CA GLY A 201 -21.83 5.20 -0.22
C GLY A 201 -22.76 4.71 0.89
N ARG A 202 -22.25 3.94 1.84
CA ARG A 202 -22.94 3.60 3.09
C ARG A 202 -22.99 4.76 4.10
N GLU A 203 -22.41 5.93 3.76
CA GLU A 203 -22.48 7.15 4.57
C GLU A 203 -23.75 8.01 4.34
N VAL A 204 -24.89 7.41 3.98
CA VAL A 204 -26.19 8.12 3.86
C VAL A 204 -27.16 7.63 4.93
#